data_AF-A0A8U0Q575-F1
#
_entry.id   AF-A0A8U0Q575-F1
#
_cell.length_a   1.000
_cell.length_b   1.000
_cell.length_c   1.000
_cell.angle_alpha   90.00
_cell.angle_beta   90.00
_cell.angle_gamma   90.00
#
_symmetry.space_group_name_H-M   'P 1'
#
loop_
_entity.id
_entity.type
_entity.pdbx_description
1 polymer ?
#
loop_
_entity_poly.entity_id
_entity_poly.type
_entity_poly.pdbx_seq_one_letter_code
_entity_poly.pdbx_strand_id
1 'polypeptide(L)'
;MTAQTCPRQHQRTTMEIASLEPSLYTVKAVFILDNDGDRLLSKYYDTELYPSMKEQKNFEKNVFNKTHKADNEIAFVEGMTIVYKCSIDLFFYVVGSAQENELMLMAVLNCLFESLSQILRKNVERRCLLDNMDGVFLVVDEIIDGGDGVGSYWYTILCSLNDRPYRRVTRVILESDPQQVIQKVNYRADENPLSEQSVAQHITDKLAMTSNIMQSAKEQIKWSILK
;
A
#
# COMPACT_ATOMS: atom_id res chain seq x y z
N MET A 1 -53.04 -34.90 -34.50
CA MET A 1 -51.72 -34.75 -35.14
C MET A 1 -51.16 -33.40 -34.73
N THR A 2 -50.24 -33.42 -33.77
CA THR A 2 -49.59 -32.28 -33.12
C THR A 2 -48.26 -31.97 -33.80
N ALA A 3 -47.99 -30.70 -34.10
CA ALA A 3 -46.69 -30.01 -34.04
C ALA A 3 -46.89 -28.59 -34.60
N GLN A 4 -47.05 -27.55 -33.78
CA GLN A 4 -46.03 -26.84 -33.01
C GLN A 4 -45.21 -25.88 -33.89
N THR A 5 -45.54 -24.60 -33.74
CA THR A 5 -44.94 -23.42 -34.38
C THR A 5 -43.47 -23.27 -33.98
N CYS A 6 -42.61 -23.08 -34.98
CA CYS A 6 -41.18 -22.84 -34.82
C CYS A 6 -40.91 -21.33 -34.87
N PRO A 7 -40.39 -20.67 -33.81
CA PRO A 7 -39.94 -19.29 -33.92
C PRO A 7 -38.53 -19.26 -34.54
N ARG A 8 -38.36 -18.41 -35.56
CA ARG A 8 -37.07 -18.09 -36.19
C ARG A 8 -36.04 -17.69 -35.12
N GLN A 9 -35.07 -18.55 -34.86
CA GLN A 9 -33.86 -18.16 -34.15
C GLN A 9 -32.96 -17.44 -35.15
N HIS A 10 -32.96 -16.12 -35.05
CA HIS A 10 -31.91 -15.26 -35.58
C HIS A 10 -30.62 -15.67 -34.84
N GLN A 11 -29.80 -16.48 -35.49
CA GLN A 11 -28.50 -16.92 -34.97
C GLN A 11 -27.59 -15.68 -34.98
N ARG A 12 -27.71 -14.88 -33.92
CA ARG A 12 -26.80 -13.79 -33.61
C ARG A 12 -25.50 -14.50 -33.23
N THR A 13 -24.54 -14.54 -34.14
CA THR A 13 -23.16 -14.86 -33.82
C THR A 13 -22.69 -13.81 -32.82
N THR A 14 -22.93 -14.06 -31.54
CA THR A 14 -22.29 -13.33 -30.45
C THR A 14 -20.81 -13.66 -30.59
N MET A 15 -20.09 -12.79 -31.30
CA MET A 15 -18.72 -12.50 -30.95
C MET A 15 -18.75 -12.24 -29.45
N GLU A 16 -18.29 -13.20 -28.65
CA GLU A 16 -17.83 -12.93 -27.29
C GLU A 16 -16.64 -11.98 -27.45
N ILE A 17 -16.95 -10.70 -27.59
CA ILE A 17 -16.08 -9.62 -27.19
C ILE A 17 -16.10 -9.72 -25.67
N ALA A 18 -15.35 -10.69 -25.14
CA ALA A 18 -14.92 -10.68 -23.76
C ALA A 18 -14.08 -9.42 -23.62
N SER A 19 -14.74 -8.32 -23.24
CA SER A 19 -14.19 -7.20 -22.50
C SER A 19 -12.68 -7.00 -22.67
N LEU A 20 -12.26 -6.49 -23.83
CA LEU A 20 -11.02 -5.72 -23.91
C LEU A 20 -11.29 -4.36 -23.23
N GLU A 21 -11.49 -4.40 -21.92
CA GLU A 21 -10.97 -3.33 -21.07
C GLU A 21 -9.45 -3.34 -21.32
N PRO A 22 -8.79 -2.18 -21.47
CA PRO A 22 -7.32 -2.17 -21.50
C PRO A 22 -6.84 -2.94 -20.28
N SER A 23 -6.05 -4.00 -20.48
CA SER A 23 -5.51 -4.81 -19.39
C SER A 23 -4.74 -3.87 -18.47
N LEU A 24 -5.38 -3.45 -17.38
CA LEU A 24 -4.72 -2.72 -16.32
C LEU A 24 -3.57 -3.61 -15.86
N TYR A 25 -2.34 -3.08 -15.91
CA TYR A 25 -1.16 -3.77 -15.43
C TYR A 25 -1.41 -4.24 -14.01
N THR A 26 -1.56 -5.56 -13.82
CA THR A 26 -1.91 -6.09 -12.51
C THR A 26 -0.64 -6.61 -11.88
N VAL A 27 0.00 -5.77 -11.07
CA VAL A 27 1.03 -6.25 -10.16
C VAL A 27 0.38 -7.27 -9.24
N LYS A 28 0.89 -8.49 -9.26
CA LYS A 28 0.38 -9.64 -8.49
C LYS A 28 0.99 -9.66 -7.09
N ALA A 29 2.26 -9.30 -6.99
CA ALA A 29 2.95 -9.20 -5.70
C ALA A 29 4.14 -8.22 -5.78
N VAL A 30 4.47 -7.65 -4.63
CA VAL A 30 5.73 -6.94 -4.38
C VAL A 30 6.33 -7.45 -3.09
N PHE A 31 7.62 -7.75 -3.10
CA PHE A 31 8.33 -8.15 -1.89
C PHE A 31 9.79 -7.72 -1.92
N ILE A 32 10.33 -7.55 -0.72
CA ILE A 32 11.71 -7.15 -0.47
C ILE A 32 12.33 -8.24 0.40
N LEU A 33 13.42 -8.81 -0.08
CA LEU A 33 14.21 -9.82 0.63
C LEU A 33 15.56 -9.24 1.01
N ASP A 34 16.17 -9.80 2.04
CA ASP A 34 17.58 -9.55 2.36
C ASP A 34 18.53 -10.43 1.52
N ASN A 35 19.82 -10.33 1.81
CA ASN A 35 20.88 -11.12 1.17
C ASN A 35 20.84 -12.62 1.49
N ASP A 36 20.12 -13.04 2.52
CA ASP A 36 19.95 -14.44 2.90
C ASP A 36 18.66 -15.04 2.32
N GLY A 37 17.82 -14.20 1.70
CA GLY A 37 16.51 -14.57 1.16
C GLY A 37 15.39 -14.53 2.19
N ASP A 38 15.63 -13.96 3.38
CA ASP A 38 14.58 -13.73 4.37
C ASP A 38 13.74 -12.51 3.99
N ARG A 39 12.44 -12.65 4.23
CA ARG A 39 11.43 -11.64 3.91
C ARG A 39 11.52 -10.45 4.86
N LEU A 40 11.71 -9.25 4.29
CA LEU A 40 11.59 -7.98 5.01
C LEU A 40 10.21 -7.35 4.82
N LEU A 41 9.70 -7.39 3.58
CA LEU A 41 8.37 -6.89 3.23
C LEU A 41 7.75 -7.79 2.16
N SER A 42 6.44 -8.03 2.23
CA SER A 42 5.69 -8.73 1.19
C SER A 42 4.26 -8.22 1.13
N LYS A 43 3.76 -7.90 -0.07
CA LYS A 43 2.35 -7.65 -0.35
C LYS A 43 1.94 -8.47 -1.57
N TYR A 44 0.88 -9.26 -1.42
CA TYR A 44 0.28 -10.07 -2.48
C TYR A 44 -1.11 -9.51 -2.74
N TYR A 45 -1.37 -9.10 -3.98
CA TYR A 45 -2.61 -8.45 -4.39
C TYR A 45 -3.61 -9.43 -5.01
N ASP A 46 -3.15 -10.64 -5.34
CA ASP A 46 -3.98 -11.72 -5.82
C ASP A 46 -4.13 -12.80 -4.74
N THR A 47 -5.27 -12.76 -4.05
CA THR A 47 -5.59 -13.68 -2.96
C THR A 47 -5.90 -15.10 -3.43
N GLU A 48 -6.16 -15.30 -4.73
CA GLU A 48 -6.45 -16.63 -5.28
C GLU A 48 -5.17 -17.42 -5.59
N LEU A 49 -4.07 -16.74 -5.91
CA LEU A 49 -2.81 -17.39 -6.30
C LEU A 49 -1.97 -17.89 -5.11
N TYR A 50 -1.89 -17.11 -4.04
CA TYR A 50 -1.05 -17.43 -2.88
C TYR A 50 -1.79 -17.20 -1.55
N PRO A 51 -2.81 -18.02 -1.24
CA PRO A 51 -3.70 -17.81 -0.09
C PRO A 51 -3.01 -18.05 1.26
N SER A 52 -1.97 -18.90 1.31
CA SER A 52 -1.27 -19.21 2.56
C SER A 52 0.12 -18.57 2.66
N MET A 53 0.50 -18.18 3.88
CA MET A 53 1.86 -17.71 4.19
C MET A 53 2.95 -18.73 3.80
N LYS A 54 2.63 -20.02 3.82
CA LYS A 54 3.55 -21.09 3.43
C LYS A 54 3.84 -21.07 1.94
N GLU A 55 2.81 -20.90 1.11
CA GLU A 55 2.95 -20.84 -0.35
C GLU A 55 3.70 -19.58 -0.76
N GLN A 56 3.39 -18.43 -0.15
CA GLN A 56 4.12 -17.18 -0.39
C GLN A 56 5.62 -17.34 -0.11
N LYS A 57 5.99 -17.88 1.07
CA LYS A 57 7.40 -18.11 1.42
C LYS A 57 8.08 -19.11 0.48
N ASN A 58 7.37 -20.13 0.01
CA ASN A 58 7.91 -21.09 -0.95
C ASN A 58 8.19 -20.41 -2.30
N PHE A 59 7.26 -19.58 -2.76
CA PHE A 59 7.43 -18.79 -3.97
C PHE A 59 8.61 -17.83 -3.86
N GLU A 60 8.69 -17.02 -2.80
CA GLU A 60 9.82 -16.10 -2.56
C GLU A 60 11.16 -16.82 -2.59
N LYS A 61 11.25 -17.98 -1.93
CA LYS A 61 12.46 -18.82 -1.94
C LYS A 61 12.81 -19.31 -3.34
N ASN A 62 11.82 -19.71 -4.14
CA ASN A 62 12.03 -20.14 -5.53
C ASN A 62 12.53 -19.00 -6.41
N VAL A 63 12.00 -17.79 -6.22
CA VAL A 63 12.44 -16.59 -6.91
C VAL A 63 13.88 -16.26 -6.51
N PHE A 64 14.16 -16.12 -5.22
CA PHE A 64 15.49 -15.79 -4.70
C PHE A 64 16.58 -16.76 -5.18
N ASN A 65 16.30 -18.07 -5.15
CA ASN A 65 17.25 -19.08 -5.62
C ASN A 65 17.63 -18.91 -7.11
N LYS A 66 16.72 -18.38 -7.93
CA LYS A 66 16.96 -18.13 -9.35
C LYS A 66 17.62 -16.79 -9.61
N THR A 67 17.36 -15.78 -8.78
CA THR A 67 17.75 -14.39 -9.04
C THR A 67 19.01 -13.96 -8.31
N HIS A 68 19.32 -14.47 -7.11
CA HIS A 68 20.42 -13.89 -6.30
C HIS A 68 21.82 -14.01 -6.95
N LYS A 69 22.03 -15.00 -7.83
CA LYS A 69 23.31 -15.21 -8.53
C LYS A 69 23.30 -14.72 -9.98
N ALA A 70 22.17 -14.22 -10.45
CA ALA A 70 21.99 -13.81 -11.83
C ALA A 70 22.10 -12.29 -11.92
N ASP A 71 22.77 -11.80 -12.97
CA ASP A 71 22.91 -10.37 -13.26
C ASP A 71 21.82 -9.88 -14.22
N ASN A 72 20.68 -10.58 -14.24
CA ASN A 72 19.53 -10.21 -15.07
C ASN A 72 18.63 -9.28 -14.27
N GLU A 73 17.85 -8.42 -14.94
CA GLU A 73 16.82 -7.61 -14.25
C GLU A 73 15.44 -8.28 -14.30
N ILE A 74 15.32 -9.36 -15.08
CA ILE A 74 14.06 -10.04 -15.39
C ILE A 74 14.25 -11.56 -15.22
N ALA A 75 13.26 -12.21 -14.63
CA ALA A 75 13.19 -13.65 -14.46
C ALA A 75 11.78 -14.17 -14.72
N PHE A 76 11.68 -15.43 -15.16
CA PHE A 76 10.42 -16.13 -15.36
C PHE A 76 10.32 -17.32 -14.41
N VAL A 77 9.33 -17.30 -13.52
CA VAL A 77 9.18 -18.30 -12.46
C VAL A 77 7.71 -18.65 -12.29
N GLU A 78 7.37 -19.94 -12.33
CA GLU A 78 6.00 -20.45 -12.09
C GLU A 78 4.92 -19.83 -13.00
N GLY A 79 5.28 -19.43 -14.23
CA GLY A 79 4.32 -18.76 -15.13
C GLY A 79 4.09 -17.29 -14.79
N MET A 80 4.99 -16.68 -14.03
CA MET A 80 4.96 -15.28 -13.65
C MET A 80 6.20 -14.57 -14.18
N THR A 81 6.00 -13.33 -14.62
CA THR A 81 7.06 -12.43 -15.03
C THR A 81 7.51 -11.63 -13.82
N ILE A 82 8.80 -11.72 -13.49
CA ILE A 82 9.37 -11.11 -12.30
C ILE A 82 10.44 -10.15 -12.74
N VAL A 83 10.32 -8.90 -12.30
CA VAL A 83 11.37 -7.91 -12.46
C VAL A 83 12.00 -7.64 -11.10
N TYR A 84 13.31 -7.48 -11.07
CA TYR A 84 14.02 -7.36 -9.80
C TYR A 84 15.26 -6.49 -9.90
N LYS A 85 15.63 -5.93 -8.75
CA LYS A 85 16.80 -5.08 -8.58
C LYS A 85 17.46 -5.39 -7.24
N CYS A 86 18.78 -5.48 -7.25
CA CYS A 86 19.59 -5.63 -6.04
C CYS A 86 20.26 -4.30 -5.68
N SER A 87 20.35 -4.01 -4.38
CA SER A 87 21.13 -2.91 -3.82
C SER A 87 21.78 -3.35 -2.53
N ILE A 88 23.11 -3.45 -2.53
CA ILE A 88 23.94 -3.84 -1.38
C ILE A 88 23.56 -5.21 -0.83
N ASP A 89 22.61 -5.26 0.10
CA ASP A 89 22.12 -6.45 0.81
C ASP A 89 20.59 -6.59 0.73
N LEU A 90 19.94 -5.85 -0.18
CA LEU A 90 18.51 -5.85 -0.41
C LEU A 90 18.16 -6.26 -1.84
N PHE A 91 17.13 -7.07 -1.96
CA PHE A 91 16.56 -7.51 -3.24
C PHE A 91 15.11 -7.08 -3.34
N PHE A 92 14.80 -6.26 -4.34
CA PHE A 92 13.47 -5.73 -4.62
C PHE A 92 12.84 -6.53 -5.76
N TYR A 93 11.61 -6.99 -5.58
CA TYR A 93 10.89 -7.80 -6.57
C TYR A 93 9.50 -7.22 -6.85
N VAL A 94 9.15 -7.15 -8.12
CA VAL A 94 7.79 -6.88 -8.59
C VAL A 94 7.36 -8.03 -9.50
N VAL A 95 6.18 -8.58 -9.25
CA VAL A 95 5.66 -9.75 -9.95
C VAL A 95 4.41 -9.39 -10.74
N GLY A 96 4.38 -9.79 -12.00
CA GLY A 96 3.22 -9.73 -12.87
C GLY A 96 2.84 -11.10 -13.44
N SER A 97 1.72 -11.14 -14.14
CA SER A 97 1.32 -12.32 -14.93
C SER A 97 2.30 -12.56 -16.09
N ALA A 98 2.35 -13.77 -16.64
CA ALA A 98 3.20 -14.12 -17.78
C ALA A 98 3.02 -13.23 -19.03
N GLN A 99 1.86 -12.59 -19.18
CA GLN A 99 1.52 -11.77 -20.34
C GLN A 99 1.73 -10.26 -20.10
N GLU A 100 2.18 -9.88 -18.90
CA GLU A 100 2.39 -8.47 -18.55
C GLU A 100 3.61 -7.89 -19.26
N ASN A 101 3.57 -6.59 -19.55
CA ASN A 101 4.70 -5.88 -20.11
C ASN A 101 5.78 -5.65 -19.04
N GLU A 102 6.94 -6.28 -19.23
CA GLU A 102 8.12 -6.16 -18.36
C GLU A 102 8.53 -4.70 -18.13
N LEU A 103 8.44 -3.83 -19.15
CA LEU A 103 8.82 -2.42 -19.04
C LEU A 103 7.94 -1.67 -18.03
N MET A 104 6.67 -2.07 -17.93
CA MET A 104 5.73 -1.46 -17.00
C MET A 104 5.99 -1.93 -15.58
N LEU A 105 6.28 -3.22 -15.39
CA LEU A 105 6.71 -3.74 -14.09
C LEU A 105 8.04 -3.09 -13.65
N MET A 106 8.97 -2.88 -14.58
CA MET A 106 10.23 -2.17 -14.32
C MET A 106 9.99 -0.72 -13.92
N ALA A 107 9.00 -0.04 -14.51
CA ALA A 107 8.63 1.32 -14.08
C ALA A 107 8.17 1.35 -12.62
N VAL A 108 7.36 0.37 -12.19
CA VAL A 108 6.95 0.23 -10.79
C VAL A 108 8.14 -0.04 -9.88
N LEU A 109 9.01 -0.98 -10.26
CA LEU A 109 10.19 -1.33 -9.49
C LEU A 109 11.14 -0.13 -9.34
N ASN A 110 11.35 0.63 -10.40
CA ASN A 110 12.18 1.83 -10.37
C ASN A 110 11.56 2.94 -9.52
N CYS A 111 10.24 3.16 -9.64
CA CYS A 111 9.53 4.12 -8.80
C CYS A 111 9.66 3.76 -7.31
N LEU A 112 9.49 2.47 -6.96
CA LEU A 112 9.69 1.97 -5.59
C LEU A 112 11.12 2.23 -5.11
N PHE A 113 12.12 1.83 -5.90
CA PHE A 113 13.52 1.99 -5.54
C PHE A 113 13.91 3.46 -5.36
N GLU A 114 13.49 4.34 -6.28
CA GLU A 114 13.81 5.76 -6.22
C GLU A 114 13.11 6.46 -5.05
N SER A 115 11.84 6.12 -4.78
CA SER A 115 11.11 6.62 -3.61
C SER A 115 11.78 6.20 -2.31
N LEU A 116 12.13 4.91 -2.17
CA LEU A 116 12.84 4.43 -0.99
C LEU A 116 14.24 5.05 -0.85
N SER A 117 14.95 5.25 -1.96
CA SER A 117 16.25 5.94 -1.96
C SER A 117 16.13 7.38 -1.43
N GLN A 118 15.04 8.08 -1.73
CA GLN A 118 14.80 9.41 -1.19
C GLN A 118 14.54 9.39 0.32
N ILE A 119 13.66 8.51 0.80
CA ILE A 119 13.34 8.40 2.24
C ILE A 119 14.57 7.96 3.05
N LEU A 120 15.35 7.01 2.50
CA LEU A 120 16.54 6.46 3.14
C LEU A 120 17.80 7.31 2.90
N ARG A 121 17.65 8.54 2.38
CA ARG A 121 18.77 9.49 2.14
C ARG A 121 19.92 8.86 1.33
N LYS A 122 19.57 8.07 0.31
CA LYS A 122 20.44 7.33 -0.61
C LYS A 122 21.17 6.12 -0.02
N ASN A 123 20.91 5.76 1.24
CA ASN A 123 21.46 4.54 1.85
C ASN A 123 20.42 3.41 1.81
N VAL A 124 20.27 2.78 0.64
CA VAL A 124 19.32 1.67 0.45
C VAL A 124 20.00 0.35 0.84
N GLU A 125 20.10 0.13 2.15
CA GLU A 125 20.61 -1.09 2.78
C GLU A 125 19.63 -1.59 3.86
N ARG A 126 19.75 -2.86 4.25
CA ARG A 126 18.86 -3.53 5.20
C ARG A 126 18.67 -2.74 6.49
N ARG A 127 19.76 -2.21 7.06
CA ARG A 127 19.72 -1.47 8.31
C ARG A 127 18.84 -0.22 8.20
N CYS A 128 19.12 0.63 7.21
CA CYS A 128 18.35 1.85 6.99
C CYS A 128 16.88 1.56 6.67
N LEU A 129 16.61 0.50 5.90
CA LEU A 129 15.25 0.08 5.57
C LEU A 129 14.48 -0.35 6.82
N LEU A 130 15.08 -1.17 7.69
CA LEU A 130 14.48 -1.59 8.97
C LEU A 130 14.25 -0.44 9.95
N ASP A 131 15.14 0.55 9.97
CA ASP A 131 15.00 1.75 10.81
C ASP A 131 13.84 2.65 10.34
N ASN A 132 13.38 2.53 9.09
CA ASN A 132 12.33 3.39 8.49
C ASN A 132 11.17 2.58 7.86
N MET A 133 10.81 1.45 8.46
CA MET A 133 9.77 0.55 7.91
C MET A 133 8.42 1.23 7.69
N ASP A 134 8.01 2.16 8.56
CA ASP A 134 6.74 2.87 8.42
C ASP A 134 6.68 3.67 7.10
N GLY A 135 7.78 4.36 6.75
CA GLY A 135 7.90 5.07 5.48
C GLY A 135 7.91 4.13 4.28
N VAL A 136 8.53 2.95 4.42
CA VAL A 136 8.55 1.91 3.38
C VAL A 136 7.13 1.41 3.09
N PHE A 137 6.33 1.15 4.12
CA PHE A 137 4.94 0.72 3.95
C PHE A 137 4.10 1.79 3.23
N LEU A 138 4.24 3.05 3.64
CA LEU A 138 3.55 4.18 3.01
C LEU A 138 3.91 4.32 1.53
N VAL A 139 5.20 4.22 1.17
CA VAL A 139 5.64 4.26 -0.24
C VAL A 139 4.98 3.14 -1.05
N VAL A 140 5.00 1.91 -0.54
CA VAL A 140 4.39 0.79 -1.26
C VAL A 140 2.87 0.98 -1.42
N ASP A 141 2.19 1.51 -0.40
CA ASP A 141 0.75 1.82 -0.45
C ASP A 141 0.41 2.96 -1.44
N GLU A 142 1.29 3.95 -1.60
CA GLU A 142 1.10 5.02 -2.58
C GLU A 142 1.36 4.57 -4.03
N ILE A 143 2.30 3.64 -4.23
CA ILE A 143 2.68 3.16 -5.58
C ILE A 143 1.67 2.15 -6.12
N ILE A 144 1.14 1.28 -5.26
CA ILE A 144 0.24 0.21 -5.67
C ILE A 144 -1.03 0.27 -4.83
N ASP A 145 -2.05 0.89 -5.41
CA ASP A 145 -3.41 0.86 -4.88
C ASP A 145 -4.04 -0.51 -5.15
N GLY A 146 -3.68 -1.48 -4.32
CA GLY A 146 -4.46 -2.68 -4.15
C GLY A 146 -5.68 -2.31 -3.33
N GLY A 147 -6.88 -2.41 -3.89
CA GLY A 147 -8.15 -2.03 -3.24
C GLY A 147 -8.47 -2.71 -1.89
N ASP A 148 -7.53 -3.42 -1.30
CA ASP A 148 -7.43 -3.66 0.14
C ASP A 148 -6.47 -2.60 0.73
N GLY A 149 -6.85 -1.33 0.58
CA GLY A 149 -6.34 -0.31 1.47
C GLY A 149 -6.59 -0.80 2.88
N VAL A 150 -5.54 -0.84 3.70
CA VAL A 150 -5.52 -0.76 5.16
C VAL A 150 -4.15 -1.25 5.62
N GLY A 151 -3.27 -0.27 5.88
CA GLY A 151 -2.17 -0.47 6.82
C GLY A 151 -2.72 -1.06 8.11
N SER A 152 -1.93 -1.90 8.79
CA SER A 152 -2.30 -2.78 9.91
C SER A 152 -3.13 -2.15 11.05
N TYR A 153 -3.31 -0.83 11.07
CA TYR A 153 -4.14 -0.07 11.98
C TYR A 153 -5.67 -0.18 11.77
N TRP A 154 -6.20 -0.42 10.56
CA TRP A 154 -7.67 -0.56 10.42
C TRP A 154 -8.21 -1.98 10.54
N TYR A 155 -7.40 -3.04 10.49
CA TYR A 155 -7.92 -4.40 10.76
C TYR A 155 -8.53 -4.48 12.17
N THR A 156 -7.94 -3.76 13.13
CA THR A 156 -8.48 -3.62 14.49
C THR A 156 -9.76 -2.76 14.56
N ILE A 157 -9.89 -1.76 13.70
CA ILE A 157 -11.04 -0.82 13.69
C ILE A 157 -12.23 -1.40 12.92
N LEU A 158 -12.00 -2.06 11.78
CA LEU A 158 -13.04 -2.67 10.95
C LEU A 158 -13.65 -3.92 11.59
N CYS A 159 -12.90 -4.70 12.38
CA CYS A 159 -13.51 -5.75 13.20
C CYS A 159 -14.54 -5.23 14.21
N SER A 160 -14.52 -3.93 14.55
CA SER A 160 -15.52 -3.30 15.43
C SER A 160 -16.69 -2.64 14.69
N LEU A 161 -16.57 -2.41 13.38
CA LEU A 161 -17.61 -1.74 12.59
C LEU A 161 -18.17 -2.72 11.56
N ASN A 162 -19.15 -3.49 12.04
CA ASN A 162 -20.01 -4.32 11.21
C ASN A 162 -20.75 -3.44 10.18
N ASP A 163 -20.85 -3.96 8.95
CA ASP A 163 -21.60 -3.43 7.80
C ASP A 163 -21.04 -2.20 7.07
N ARG A 164 -20.38 -2.41 5.91
CA ARG A 164 -20.93 -2.14 4.56
C ARG A 164 -20.03 -2.75 3.45
N PRO A 165 -20.60 -3.31 2.36
CA PRO A 165 -19.83 -3.87 1.26
C PRO A 165 -19.47 -2.74 0.27
N TYR A 166 -18.26 -2.19 0.34
CA TYR A 166 -17.77 -1.35 -0.74
C TYR A 166 -17.24 -2.23 -1.87
N ARG A 167 -17.88 -2.08 -3.03
CA ARG A 167 -17.56 -2.77 -4.28
C ARG A 167 -16.10 -2.53 -4.68
N ARG A 168 -15.39 -3.65 -4.83
CA ARG A 168 -14.30 -3.93 -5.76
C ARG A 168 -14.23 -2.93 -6.92
N VAL A 169 -13.24 -2.06 -6.88
CA VAL A 169 -12.54 -1.57 -8.07
C VAL A 169 -11.07 -1.58 -7.71
N THR A 170 -10.35 -2.62 -8.14
CA THR A 170 -8.89 -2.66 -8.11
C THR A 170 -8.39 -1.67 -9.16
N ARG A 171 -8.44 -0.38 -8.84
CA ARG A 171 -7.91 0.67 -9.71
C ARG A 171 -6.44 0.82 -9.35
N VAL A 172 -5.58 0.02 -9.98
CA VAL A 172 -4.13 0.15 -9.84
C VAL A 172 -3.74 1.48 -10.49
N ILE A 173 -3.69 2.56 -9.71
CA ILE A 173 -3.00 3.78 -10.13
C ILE A 173 -1.53 3.48 -9.88
N LEU A 174 -0.81 3.12 -10.95
CA LEU A 174 0.65 3.07 -10.93
C LEU A 174 1.15 4.52 -10.92
N GLU A 175 1.28 5.09 -9.72
CA GLU A 175 2.06 6.33 -9.63
C GLU A 175 3.49 6.00 -10.05
N SER A 176 3.83 6.43 -11.25
CA SER A 176 5.10 6.14 -11.90
C SER A 176 6.15 7.22 -11.60
N ASP A 177 5.72 8.33 -10.98
CA ASP A 177 6.57 9.46 -10.61
C ASP A 177 6.94 9.38 -9.12
N PRO A 178 8.21 9.08 -8.79
CA PRO A 178 8.65 8.97 -7.41
C PRO A 178 8.55 10.30 -6.66
N GLN A 179 8.62 11.47 -7.33
CA GLN A 179 8.47 12.75 -6.66
C GLN A 179 7.04 12.93 -6.12
N GLN A 180 6.04 12.51 -6.89
CA GLN A 180 4.63 12.58 -6.46
C GLN A 180 4.33 11.60 -5.33
N VAL A 181 4.90 10.39 -5.40
CA VAL A 181 4.80 9.40 -4.31
C VAL A 181 5.33 10.00 -3.01
N ILE A 182 6.54 10.55 -3.03
CA ILE A 182 7.14 11.16 -1.83
C ILE A 182 6.33 12.35 -1.33
N GLN A 183 5.78 13.16 -2.22
CA GLN A 183 4.94 14.29 -1.83
C GLN A 183 3.66 13.83 -1.11
N LYS A 184 3.04 12.72 -1.57
CA LYS A 184 1.88 12.11 -0.90
C LYS A 184 2.23 11.41 0.41
N VAL A 185 3.37 10.70 0.45
CA VAL A 185 3.88 10.07 1.68
C VAL A 185 4.15 11.13 2.75
N ASN A 186 4.80 12.24 2.38
CA ASN A 186 5.04 13.36 3.29
C ASN A 186 3.73 13.97 3.78
N TYR A 187 2.74 14.15 2.89
CA TYR A 187 1.42 14.63 3.31
C TYR A 187 0.71 13.68 4.28
N ARG A 188 0.80 12.35 4.09
CA ARG A 188 0.25 11.37 5.03
C ARG A 188 1.01 11.29 6.35
N ALA A 189 2.33 11.50 6.34
CA ALA A 189 3.13 11.66 7.55
C ALA A 189 2.74 12.95 8.32
N ASP A 190 2.42 14.01 7.58
CA ASP A 190 1.92 15.30 8.07
C ASP A 190 0.41 15.32 8.37
N GLU A 191 -0.32 14.20 8.27
CA GLU A 191 -1.65 14.02 8.87
C GLU A 191 -1.57 13.52 10.33
N ASN A 192 -0.35 13.25 10.85
CA ASN A 192 -0.10 13.00 12.27
C ASN A 192 0.47 14.17 13.15
N PRO A 193 0.29 15.48 12.83
CA PRO A 193 0.55 16.57 13.77
C PRO A 193 -0.73 17.21 14.33
N LEU A 194 -1.93 16.78 13.91
CA LEU A 194 -3.19 17.43 14.29
C LEU A 194 -3.85 16.92 15.58
N SER A 195 -3.35 15.87 16.22
CA SER A 195 -3.92 15.35 17.48
C SER A 195 -3.17 15.73 18.75
N GLU A 196 -2.03 16.42 18.68
CA GLU A 196 -1.29 16.82 19.90
C GLU A 196 -1.26 18.34 20.10
N GLN A 197 -1.01 19.13 19.05
CA GLN A 197 -0.97 20.59 19.19
C GLN A 197 -2.35 21.21 19.45
N SER A 198 -3.42 20.68 18.83
CA SER A 198 -4.78 21.18 19.06
C SER A 198 -5.26 20.86 20.48
N VAL A 199 -4.93 19.68 20.99
CA VAL A 199 -5.37 19.22 22.33
C VAL A 199 -4.58 19.92 23.43
N ALA A 200 -3.26 20.10 23.25
CA ALA A 200 -2.42 20.88 24.17
C ALA A 200 -2.84 22.36 24.23
N GLN A 201 -3.15 22.98 23.08
CA GLN A 201 -3.67 24.35 23.04
C GLN A 201 -5.04 24.45 23.71
N HIS A 202 -5.95 23.51 23.44
CA HIS A 202 -7.29 23.52 24.05
C HIS A 202 -7.25 23.28 25.57
N ILE A 203 -6.31 22.46 26.06
CA ILE A 203 -6.08 22.26 27.50
C ILE A 203 -5.48 23.52 28.12
N THR A 204 -4.52 24.17 27.45
CA THR A 204 -3.88 25.40 27.94
C THR A 204 -4.87 26.57 27.99
N ASP A 205 -5.73 26.70 26.97
CA ASP A 205 -6.79 27.72 26.93
C ASP A 205 -7.86 27.47 28.02
N LYS A 206 -8.24 26.20 28.27
CA LYS A 206 -9.15 25.86 29.38
C LYS A 206 -8.52 26.12 30.75
N LEU A 207 -7.22 25.84 30.92
CA LEU A 207 -6.50 26.14 32.17
C LEU A 207 -6.37 27.66 32.38
N ALA A 208 -6.11 28.44 31.34
CA ALA A 208 -6.07 29.91 31.42
C ALA A 208 -7.45 30.52 31.74
N MET A 209 -8.52 29.95 31.18
CA MET A 209 -9.88 30.41 31.47
C MET A 209 -10.28 30.12 32.93
N THR A 210 -9.92 28.93 33.45
CA THR A 210 -10.19 28.57 34.85
C THR A 210 -9.36 29.38 35.85
N SER A 211 -8.09 29.71 35.54
CA SER A 211 -7.29 30.60 36.40
C SER A 211 -7.89 32.00 36.49
N ASN A 212 -8.36 32.55 35.36
CA ASN A 212 -8.96 33.89 35.32
C ASN A 212 -10.29 33.95 36.08
N ILE A 213 -11.14 32.93 35.93
CA ILE A 213 -12.40 32.82 36.69
C ILE A 213 -12.10 32.73 38.20
N MET A 214 -11.10 31.93 38.59
CA MET A 214 -10.72 31.78 40.00
C MET A 214 -10.15 33.08 40.59
N GLN A 215 -9.43 33.85 39.79
CA GLN A 215 -8.86 35.14 40.21
C GLN A 215 -9.95 36.21 40.38
N SER A 216 -10.91 36.25 39.46
CA SER A 216 -12.10 37.13 39.55
C SER A 216 -12.99 36.76 40.74
N ALA A 217 -13.20 35.46 41.00
CA ALA A 217 -13.94 34.99 42.17
C ALA A 217 -13.23 35.36 43.49
N LYS A 218 -11.90 35.27 43.56
CA LYS A 218 -11.12 35.72 44.72
C LYS A 218 -11.28 37.21 44.98
N GLU A 219 -11.28 38.02 43.93
CA GLU A 219 -11.48 39.47 44.06
C GLU A 219 -12.91 39.80 44.52
N GLN A 220 -13.94 39.14 43.97
CA GLN A 220 -15.31 39.34 44.44
C GLN A 220 -15.50 38.95 45.91
N ILE A 221 -14.88 37.86 46.38
CA ILE A 221 -14.92 37.47 47.79
C ILE A 221 -14.18 38.50 48.65
N LYS A 222 -13.02 38.99 48.21
CA LYS A 222 -12.26 40.04 48.92
C LYS A 222 -13.09 41.31 49.11
N TRP A 223 -13.77 41.78 48.06
CA TRP A 223 -14.64 42.95 48.12
C TRP A 223 -15.92 42.72 48.96
N SER A 224 -16.38 41.48 49.08
CA SER A 224 -17.54 41.12 49.91
C SER A 224 -17.22 41.07 51.41
N ILE A 225 -15.95 40.84 51.80
CA ILE A 225 -15.50 40.82 53.20
C ILE A 225 -15.13 42.23 53.70
N LEU A 226 -14.88 43.17 52.79
CA LEU A 226 -14.53 44.57 53.07
C LEU A 226 -15.75 45.50 53.25
N LYS A 227 -16.96 44.94 53.32
CA LYS A 227 -18.23 45.64 53.54
C LYS A 227 -18.91 45.08 54.79
#